data_AF-A0A352Q5E7-F1
#
_entry.id   AF-A0A352Q5E7-F1
#
_cell.length_a   1.000
_cell.length_b   1.000
_cell.length_c   1.000
_cell.angle_alpha   90.00
_cell.angle_beta   90.00
_cell.angle_gamma   90.00
#
_symmetry.space_group_name_H-M   'P 1'
#
loop_
_entity.id
_entity.type
_entity.pdbx_description
1 polymer ?
#
loop_
_entity_poly.entity_id
_entity_poly.type
_entity_poly.pdbx_seq_one_letter_code
_entity_poly.pdbx_strand_id
1 'polypeptide(L)'
;MTSVRHDWSGAEVRALFELPFNDLLFQAQAVHRAHFDPNRVQISTLLSIKTGACPEDCKYCPQSGIYNTGLEKEKLLELERVLEEAQAARASGATRFCMGAAWRSPREKDMPHVLNMVREVKALGMETCMTLGMLTQEQAGQLAEAGLDYYNHNLDTSPEFYGNIISTRTYQDR
;
A
#
# COMPACT_ATOMS: atom_id res chain seq x y z
N MET A 1 21.25 -19.46 -10.48
CA MET A 1 20.05 -18.74 -10.02
C MET A 1 18.84 -19.56 -10.42
N THR A 2 17.98 -19.90 -9.46
CA THR A 2 16.71 -20.58 -9.74
C THR A 2 15.82 -19.66 -10.57
N SER A 3 15.20 -20.21 -11.62
CA SER A 3 14.25 -19.47 -12.46
C SER A 3 13.00 -19.08 -11.63
N VAL A 4 12.49 -17.88 -11.84
CA VAL A 4 11.24 -17.42 -11.20
C VAL A 4 10.08 -18.22 -11.80
N ARG A 5 9.33 -18.88 -10.93
CA ARG A 5 8.15 -19.68 -11.28
C ARG A 5 6.86 -18.94 -10.93
N HIS A 6 5.83 -19.12 -11.75
CA HIS A 6 4.49 -18.51 -11.59
C HIS A 6 3.37 -19.56 -11.49
N ASP A 7 3.72 -20.84 -11.38
CA ASP A 7 2.85 -22.01 -11.49
C ASP A 7 2.74 -22.80 -10.18
N TRP A 8 2.83 -22.11 -9.04
CA TRP A 8 2.73 -22.73 -7.71
C TRP A 8 1.35 -23.36 -7.48
N SER A 9 1.34 -24.63 -7.11
CA SER A 9 0.14 -25.34 -6.66
C SER A 9 -0.15 -25.12 -5.18
N GLY A 10 -1.41 -25.25 -4.77
CA GLY A 10 -1.79 -25.18 -3.36
C GLY A 10 -1.11 -26.24 -2.49
N ALA A 11 -0.77 -27.40 -3.06
CA ALA A 11 -0.03 -28.45 -2.36
C ALA A 11 1.44 -28.06 -2.10
N GLU A 12 2.12 -27.45 -3.09
CA GLU A 12 3.49 -26.96 -2.92
C GLU A 12 3.56 -25.85 -1.86
N VAL A 13 2.59 -24.92 -1.86
CA VAL A 13 2.55 -23.86 -0.85
C VAL A 13 2.25 -24.45 0.53
N ARG A 14 1.29 -25.38 0.65
CA ARG A 14 0.98 -26.05 1.92
C ARG A 14 2.21 -26.77 2.49
N ALA A 15 3.00 -27.43 1.65
CA ALA A 15 4.23 -28.08 2.08
C ALA A 15 5.21 -27.10 2.75
N LEU A 16 5.27 -25.84 2.31
CA LEU A 16 6.09 -24.80 2.97
C LEU A 16 5.58 -24.45 4.37
N PHE A 17 4.26 -24.35 4.54
CA PHE A 17 3.64 -24.07 5.84
C PHE A 17 3.79 -25.24 6.83
N GLU A 18 3.94 -26.47 6.33
CA GLU A 18 4.12 -27.68 7.12
C GLU A 18 5.59 -27.99 7.48
N LEU A 19 6.55 -27.25 6.92
CA LEU A 19 7.97 -27.42 7.24
C LEU A 19 8.26 -27.12 8.73
N PRO A 20 9.25 -27.80 9.34
CA PRO A 20 9.80 -27.36 10.61
C PRO A 20 10.23 -25.90 10.51
N PHE A 21 9.77 -25.07 11.46
CA PHE A 21 9.92 -23.62 11.38
C PHE A 21 11.37 -23.17 11.17
N ASN A 22 12.33 -23.82 11.82
CA ASN A 22 13.76 -23.49 11.67
C ASN A 22 14.29 -23.81 10.26
N ASP A 23 13.81 -24.87 9.63
CA ASP A 23 14.19 -25.23 8.26
C ASP A 23 13.59 -24.24 7.27
N LEU A 24 12.34 -23.84 7.47
CA LEU A 24 11.67 -22.79 6.67
C LEU A 24 12.44 -21.46 6.78
N LEU A 25 12.82 -21.04 7.99
CA LEU A 25 13.60 -19.82 8.20
C LEU A 25 14.96 -19.89 7.51
N PHE A 26 15.65 -21.02 7.59
CA PHE A 26 16.94 -21.19 6.93
C PHE A 26 16.80 -21.08 5.40
N GLN A 27 15.79 -21.73 4.81
CA GLN A 27 15.49 -21.61 3.39
C GLN A 27 15.14 -20.16 3.00
N ALA A 28 14.32 -19.47 3.79
CA ALA A 28 13.97 -18.08 3.55
C ALA A 28 15.20 -17.17 3.53
N GLN A 29 16.13 -17.35 4.48
CA GLN A 29 17.38 -16.59 4.51
C GLN A 29 18.28 -16.90 3.32
N ALA A 30 18.36 -18.16 2.90
CA ALA A 30 19.15 -18.56 1.73
C ALA A 30 18.62 -17.89 0.45
N VAL A 31 17.29 -17.91 0.25
CA VAL A 31 16.65 -17.22 -0.88
C VAL A 31 16.86 -15.70 -0.79
N HIS A 32 16.68 -15.11 0.39
CA HIS A 32 16.88 -13.67 0.58
C HIS A 32 18.30 -13.23 0.22
N ARG A 33 19.33 -13.91 0.74
CA ARG A 33 20.75 -13.63 0.46
C ARG A 33 21.15 -13.83 -0.99
N ALA A 34 20.44 -14.69 -1.73
CA ALA A 34 20.71 -14.92 -3.14
C ALA A 34 20.19 -13.79 -4.06
N HIS A 35 19.23 -12.99 -3.59
CA HIS A 35 18.54 -11.99 -4.44
C HIS A 35 18.62 -10.56 -3.90
N PHE A 36 18.93 -10.38 -2.61
CA PHE A 36 19.01 -9.07 -1.95
C PHE A 36 20.34 -8.91 -1.23
N ASP A 37 20.75 -7.65 -1.04
CA ASP A 37 21.79 -7.32 -0.05
C ASP A 37 21.21 -7.61 1.34
N PRO A 38 21.74 -8.61 2.06
CA PRO A 38 21.14 -9.08 3.30
C PRO A 38 21.22 -8.09 4.46
N ASN A 39 22.03 -7.03 4.32
CA ASN A 39 22.19 -6.00 5.34
C ASN A 39 21.57 -4.65 4.92
N ARG A 40 20.82 -4.63 3.81
CA ARG A 40 20.10 -3.45 3.35
C ARG A 40 18.60 -3.60 3.59
N VAL A 41 17.99 -2.56 4.14
CA VAL A 41 16.54 -2.49 4.38
C VAL A 41 15.97 -1.30 3.62
N GLN A 42 14.79 -1.47 3.03
CA GLN A 42 14.02 -0.39 2.43
C GLN A 42 13.26 0.36 3.52
N ILE A 43 13.45 1.68 3.62
CA ILE A 43 12.77 2.54 4.60
C ILE A 43 11.75 3.40 3.88
N SER A 44 10.47 3.14 4.18
CA SER A 44 9.33 3.87 3.62
C SER A 44 8.52 4.46 4.77
N THR A 45 8.23 5.77 4.71
CA THR A 45 7.37 6.44 5.69
C THR A 45 6.02 6.73 5.05
N LEU A 46 4.94 6.57 5.81
CA LEU A 46 3.57 6.77 5.34
C LEU A 46 2.88 7.90 6.12
N LEU A 47 2.10 8.70 5.41
CA LEU A 47 1.15 9.65 5.96
C LEU A 47 -0.27 9.35 5.45
N SER A 48 -1.25 9.40 6.35
CA SER A 48 -2.67 9.38 5.96
C SER A 48 -3.07 10.79 5.52
N ILE A 49 -3.17 11.02 4.20
CA ILE A 49 -3.55 12.32 3.64
C ILE A 49 -5.05 12.60 3.77
N LYS A 50 -5.88 11.59 4.04
CA LYS A 50 -7.29 11.73 4.39
C LYS A 50 -7.67 10.59 5.33
N THR A 51 -8.10 10.91 6.55
CA THR A 51 -8.30 9.93 7.64
C THR A 51 -9.77 9.76 8.01
N GLY A 52 -10.20 8.51 8.21
CA GLY A 52 -11.53 8.18 8.73
C GLY A 52 -12.66 8.33 7.70
N ALA A 53 -13.90 8.05 8.10
CA ALA A 53 -15.09 8.12 7.23
C ALA A 53 -14.92 7.38 5.88
N CYS A 54 -14.26 6.22 5.89
CA CYS A 54 -14.15 5.35 4.73
C CYS A 54 -15.51 4.65 4.49
N PRO A 55 -16.02 4.56 3.25
CA PRO A 55 -17.28 3.86 2.97
C PRO A 55 -17.14 2.32 3.04
N GLU A 56 -15.93 1.78 3.09
CA GLU A 56 -15.68 0.34 3.07
C GLU A 56 -15.87 -0.31 4.45
N ASP A 57 -16.24 -1.58 4.50
CA ASP A 57 -16.60 -2.33 5.71
C ASP A 57 -15.54 -3.30 6.22
N CYS A 58 -14.25 -3.02 5.95
CA CYS A 58 -13.17 -3.91 6.33
C CYS A 58 -13.16 -4.11 7.85
N LYS A 59 -13.43 -5.33 8.33
CA LYS A 59 -13.61 -5.65 9.76
C LYS A 59 -12.40 -5.34 10.65
N TYR A 60 -11.21 -5.23 10.07
CA TYR A 60 -9.97 -4.91 10.77
C TYR A 60 -9.64 -3.41 10.76
N CYS A 61 -10.28 -2.60 9.90
CA CYS A 61 -9.82 -1.25 9.61
C CYS A 61 -10.43 -0.24 10.60
N PRO A 62 -9.59 0.54 11.34
CA PRO A 62 -10.10 1.50 12.29
C PRO A 62 -10.75 2.73 11.64
N GLN A 63 -10.59 2.90 10.33
CA GLN A 63 -11.05 4.07 9.57
C GLN A 63 -12.41 3.86 8.86
N SER A 64 -12.99 2.66 8.94
CA SER A 64 -14.31 2.38 8.38
C SER A 64 -15.35 3.29 9.04
N GLY A 65 -16.18 3.94 8.22
CA GLY A 65 -17.30 4.75 8.69
C GLY A 65 -18.47 3.93 9.25
N ILE A 66 -18.42 2.60 9.15
CA ILE A 66 -19.45 1.67 9.62
C ILE A 66 -19.26 1.33 11.11
N TYR A 67 -18.02 1.35 11.60
CA TYR A 67 -17.67 1.00 12.97
C TYR A 67 -17.37 2.26 13.80
N ASN A 68 -17.76 2.24 15.08
CA ASN A 68 -17.37 3.29 16.02
C ASN A 68 -16.07 2.91 16.73
N THR A 69 -14.95 3.48 16.26
CA THR A 69 -13.60 3.22 16.78
C THR A 69 -13.04 4.38 17.59
N GLY A 70 -13.79 5.48 17.74
CA GLY A 70 -13.33 6.71 18.38
C GLY A 70 -12.31 7.51 17.54
N LEU A 71 -12.07 7.14 16.29
CA LEU A 71 -11.13 7.82 15.40
C LEU A 71 -11.62 9.23 15.01
N GLU A 72 -10.77 10.24 15.21
CA GLU A 72 -11.00 11.59 14.70
C GLU A 72 -10.91 11.61 13.17
N LYS A 73 -11.85 12.32 12.54
CA LYS A 73 -11.97 12.38 11.08
C LYS A 73 -11.23 13.61 10.59
N GLU A 74 -10.30 13.41 9.67
CA GLU A 74 -9.55 14.49 9.06
C GLU A 74 -9.89 14.57 7.56
N LYS A 75 -10.03 15.80 7.07
CA LYS A 75 -10.21 16.04 5.64
C LYS A 75 -8.91 15.74 4.89
N LEU A 76 -8.98 15.83 3.56
CA LEU A 76 -7.76 15.81 2.74
C LEU A 76 -6.82 16.92 3.24
N LEU A 77 -5.58 16.55 3.55
CA LEU A 77 -4.56 17.49 4.01
C LEU A 77 -4.17 18.46 2.89
N GLU A 78 -3.82 19.69 3.28
CA GLU A 78 -3.22 20.66 2.37
C GLU A 78 -1.81 20.21 1.96
N LEU A 79 -1.39 20.63 0.76
CA LEU A 79 -0.11 20.23 0.16
C LEU A 79 1.07 20.56 1.08
N GLU A 80 1.07 21.74 1.70
CA GLU A 80 2.16 22.22 2.55
C GLU A 80 2.42 21.25 3.70
N ARG A 81 1.35 20.71 4.29
CA ARG A 81 1.46 19.73 5.38
C ARG A 81 2.02 18.40 4.90
N VAL A 82 1.64 17.96 3.71
CA VAL A 82 2.18 16.74 3.10
C VAL A 82 3.68 16.89 2.82
N LEU A 83 4.11 18.06 2.33
CA LEU A 83 5.51 18.33 2.05
C LEU A 83 6.36 18.47 3.31
N GLU A 84 5.83 19.07 4.37
CA GLU A 84 6.49 19.13 5.67
C GLU A 84 6.82 17.72 6.18
N GLU A 85 5.83 16.82 6.16
CA GLU A 85 5.99 15.43 6.60
C GLU A 85 6.92 14.63 5.66
N ALA A 86 6.83 14.85 4.34
CA ALA A 86 7.72 14.20 3.38
C ALA A 86 9.19 14.63 3.58
N GLN A 87 9.43 15.92 3.82
CA GLN A 87 10.77 16.45 4.13
C GLN A 87 11.30 15.89 5.45
N ALA A 88 10.46 15.84 6.49
CA ALA A 88 10.82 15.24 7.78
C ALA A 88 11.15 13.74 7.64
N ALA A 89 10.37 13.00 6.86
CA ALA A 89 10.62 11.59 6.55
C ALA A 89 11.94 11.40 5.81
N ARG A 90 12.22 12.23 4.80
CA ARG A 90 13.49 12.24 4.07
C ARG A 90 14.68 12.51 4.99
N ALA A 91 14.57 13.54 5.84
CA ALA A 91 15.61 13.89 6.81
C ALA A 91 15.85 12.74 7.82
N SER A 92 14.83 11.93 8.09
CA SER A 92 14.92 10.74 8.94
C SER A 92 15.45 9.49 8.21
N GLY A 93 15.82 9.60 6.92
CA GLY A 93 16.42 8.54 6.14
C GLY A 93 15.45 7.69 5.31
N ALA A 94 14.17 8.06 5.23
CA ALA A 94 13.24 7.38 4.33
C ALA A 94 13.59 7.65 2.87
N THR A 95 13.59 6.60 2.05
CA THR A 95 13.79 6.71 0.59
C THR A 95 12.46 6.80 -0.16
N ARG A 96 11.36 6.36 0.47
CA ARG A 96 10.01 6.37 -0.09
C ARG A 96 9.03 7.06 0.84
N PHE A 97 8.13 7.86 0.26
CA PHE A 97 7.02 8.46 0.96
C PHE A 97 5.69 7.94 0.41
N CYS A 98 4.86 7.38 1.28
CA CYS A 98 3.58 6.78 0.95
C CYS A 98 2.42 7.65 1.45
N MET A 99 1.47 7.98 0.58
CA MET A 99 0.30 8.78 0.94
C MET A 99 -0.96 7.91 0.84
N GLY A 100 -1.66 7.73 1.96
CA GLY A 100 -2.88 6.91 2.04
C GLY A 100 -4.13 7.75 2.22
N ALA A 101 -5.20 7.39 1.52
CA ALA A 101 -6.50 8.05 1.68
C ALA A 101 -7.60 7.04 2.01
N ALA A 102 -8.43 7.37 3.01
CA ALA A 102 -9.59 6.58 3.41
C ALA A 102 -10.75 6.71 2.41
N TRP A 103 -10.55 6.25 1.17
CA TRP A 103 -11.53 6.25 0.10
C TRP A 103 -11.75 4.83 -0.45
N ARG A 104 -12.90 4.64 -1.11
CA ARG A 104 -13.11 3.50 -2.03
C ARG A 104 -12.33 3.68 -3.33
N SER A 105 -12.40 4.89 -3.88
CA SER A 105 -11.77 5.37 -5.11
C SER A 105 -11.61 6.89 -5.01
N PRO A 106 -10.56 7.48 -5.60
CA PRO A 106 -10.43 8.93 -5.67
C PRO A 106 -11.50 9.51 -6.60
N ARG A 107 -11.98 10.71 -6.28
CA ARG A 107 -12.96 11.43 -7.10
C ARG A 107 -12.21 12.36 -8.07
N GLU A 108 -12.78 12.61 -9.24
CA GLU A 108 -12.19 13.51 -10.25
C GLU A 108 -11.82 14.89 -9.70
N LYS A 109 -12.63 15.45 -8.80
CA LYS A 109 -12.33 16.74 -8.17
C LYS A 109 -11.12 16.72 -7.24
N ASP A 110 -10.76 15.56 -6.70
CA ASP A 110 -9.65 15.39 -5.75
C ASP A 110 -8.35 15.05 -6.50
N MET A 111 -8.46 14.53 -7.73
CA MET A 111 -7.31 14.16 -8.57
C MET A 111 -6.30 15.30 -8.79
N PRO A 112 -6.69 16.56 -9.12
CA PRO A 112 -5.72 17.63 -9.26
C PRO A 112 -4.84 17.85 -8.03
N HIS A 113 -5.41 17.74 -6.82
CA HIS A 113 -4.68 17.88 -5.56
C HIS A 113 -3.72 16.70 -5.34
N VAL A 114 -4.20 15.48 -5.54
CA VAL A 114 -3.42 14.25 -5.44
C VAL A 114 -2.24 14.25 -6.41
N LEU A 115 -2.48 14.61 -7.67
CA LEU A 115 -1.44 14.68 -8.70
C LEU A 115 -0.39 15.75 -8.34
N ASN A 116 -0.81 16.87 -7.74
CA ASN A 116 0.11 17.88 -7.25
C ASN A 116 0.99 17.36 -6.10
N MET A 117 0.41 16.66 -5.13
CA MET A 117 1.18 16.01 -4.05
C MET A 117 2.23 15.05 -4.59
N VAL A 118 1.89 14.21 -5.58
CA VAL A 118 2.84 13.28 -6.21
C VAL A 118 4.00 14.04 -6.85
N ARG A 119 3.73 15.07 -7.67
CA ARG A 119 4.78 15.86 -8.34
C ARG A 119 5.73 16.50 -7.35
N GLU A 120 5.20 17.12 -6.30
CA GLU A 120 5.99 17.85 -5.31
C GLU A 120 6.82 16.89 -4.44
N VAL A 121 6.26 15.75 -3.99
CA VAL A 121 7.03 14.73 -3.28
C VAL A 121 8.10 14.12 -4.18
N LYS A 122 7.80 13.90 -5.47
CA LYS A 122 8.78 13.43 -6.46
C LYS A 122 9.93 14.43 -6.63
N ALA A 123 9.63 15.73 -6.65
CA ALA A 123 10.62 16.80 -6.73
C ALA A 123 11.54 16.87 -5.50
N LEU A 124 11.14 16.31 -4.35
CA LEU A 124 12.02 16.10 -3.19
C LEU A 124 13.05 14.96 -3.41
N GLY A 125 13.02 14.27 -4.56
CA GLY A 125 13.94 13.18 -4.88
C GLY A 125 13.65 11.88 -4.11
N MET A 126 12.43 11.73 -3.59
CA MET A 126 11.96 10.51 -2.95
C MET A 126 11.22 9.63 -3.96
N GLU A 127 11.17 8.32 -3.70
CA GLU A 127 10.17 7.47 -4.32
C GLU A 127 8.77 7.85 -3.81
N THR A 128 7.80 7.91 -4.71
CA THR A 128 6.41 8.25 -4.38
C THR A 128 5.54 7.00 -4.37
N CYS A 129 4.66 6.90 -3.39
CA CYS A 129 3.72 5.80 -3.27
C CYS A 129 2.36 6.29 -2.81
N MET A 130 1.29 5.67 -3.30
CA MET A 130 -0.07 6.00 -2.85
C MET A 130 -0.95 4.77 -2.68
N THR A 131 -1.95 4.89 -1.79
CA THR A 131 -3.12 3.99 -1.72
C THR A 131 -4.38 4.82 -1.66
N LEU A 132 -5.13 4.86 -2.76
CA LEU A 132 -6.35 5.66 -2.91
C LEU A 132 -7.60 4.80 -3.11
N GLY A 133 -7.46 3.48 -2.97
CA GLY A 133 -8.51 2.51 -3.30
C GLY A 133 -8.43 2.05 -4.76
N MET A 134 -9.57 1.81 -5.41
CA MET A 134 -9.63 1.39 -6.82
C MET A 134 -9.48 2.59 -7.74
N LEU A 135 -8.61 2.48 -8.74
CA LEU A 135 -8.41 3.49 -9.78
C LEU A 135 -9.09 3.06 -11.08
N THR A 136 -9.48 4.04 -11.88
CA THR A 136 -9.70 3.81 -13.32
C THR A 136 -8.37 3.76 -14.08
N GLN A 137 -8.38 3.20 -15.29
CA GLN A 137 -7.20 3.21 -16.18
C GLN A 137 -6.68 4.63 -16.44
N GLU A 138 -7.58 5.60 -16.56
CA GLU A 138 -7.24 7.01 -16.77
C GLU A 138 -6.54 7.60 -15.54
N GLN A 139 -7.09 7.40 -14.34
CA GLN A 139 -6.50 7.87 -13.09
C GLN A 139 -5.12 7.25 -12.85
N ALA A 140 -4.95 5.96 -13.17
CA ALA A 140 -3.66 5.29 -13.11
C ALA A 140 -2.64 5.92 -14.07
N GLY A 141 -3.05 6.23 -15.31
CA GLY A 141 -2.22 6.95 -16.28
C GLY A 141 -1.79 8.34 -15.80
N GLN A 142 -2.73 9.12 -15.25
CA GLN A 142 -2.46 10.44 -14.70
C GLN A 142 -1.46 10.38 -13.52
N LEU A 143 -1.62 9.42 -12.60
CA LEU A 143 -0.70 9.23 -11.47
C LEU A 143 0.70 8.84 -11.93
N ALA A 144 0.81 7.92 -12.89
CA ALA A 144 2.09 7.54 -13.48
C ALA A 144 2.77 8.75 -14.15
N GLU A 145 2.02 9.55 -14.91
CA GLU A 145 2.54 10.78 -15.54
C GLU A 145 2.99 11.82 -14.50
N ALA A 146 2.27 11.95 -13.39
CA ALA A 146 2.65 12.81 -12.27
C ALA A 146 3.93 12.33 -11.55
N GLY A 147 4.37 11.09 -11.79
CA GLY A 147 5.60 10.52 -11.24
C GLY A 147 5.39 9.53 -10.11
N LEU A 148 4.19 8.93 -9.99
CA LEU A 148 3.90 7.92 -8.98
C LEU A 148 4.70 6.63 -9.25
N ASP A 149 5.59 6.24 -8.32
CA ASP A 149 6.45 5.07 -8.49
C ASP A 149 5.77 3.76 -8.05
N TYR A 150 4.93 3.81 -7.02
CA TYR A 150 4.25 2.65 -6.45
C TYR A 150 2.78 2.92 -6.17
N TYR A 151 1.94 1.91 -6.39
CA TYR A 151 0.54 1.91 -5.97
C TYR A 151 0.28 0.71 -5.05
N ASN A 152 -0.28 0.97 -3.87
CA ASN A 152 -0.64 -0.09 -2.94
C ASN A 152 -2.10 -0.52 -3.13
N HIS A 153 -2.29 -1.83 -3.33
CA HIS A 153 -3.60 -2.46 -3.43
C HIS A 153 -3.52 -3.90 -2.92
N ASN A 154 -4.03 -4.16 -1.71
CA ASN A 154 -3.90 -5.46 -1.05
C ASN A 154 -5.03 -6.41 -1.44
N LEU A 155 -4.74 -7.72 -1.50
CA LEU A 155 -5.76 -8.78 -1.61
C LEU A 155 -6.34 -9.18 -0.24
N ASP A 156 -5.67 -8.80 0.85
CA ASP A 156 -6.02 -9.05 2.26
C ASP A 156 -6.02 -10.52 2.71
N THR A 157 -6.69 -11.42 1.98
CA THR A 157 -6.81 -12.85 2.31
C THR A 157 -7.18 -13.65 1.05
N SER A 158 -7.43 -14.96 1.16
CA SER A 158 -7.85 -15.78 0.02
C SER A 158 -9.25 -15.40 -0.49
N PRO A 159 -9.57 -15.68 -1.77
CA PRO A 159 -10.90 -15.38 -2.33
C PRO A 159 -12.05 -15.99 -1.53
N GLU A 160 -11.86 -17.20 -0.99
CA GLU A 160 -12.89 -17.95 -0.26
C GLU A 160 -13.18 -17.36 1.13
N PHE A 161 -12.21 -16.63 1.70
CA PHE A 161 -12.35 -16.01 3.02
C PHE A 161 -12.59 -14.50 2.96
N TYR A 162 -12.37 -13.87 1.81
CA TYR A 162 -12.46 -12.41 1.64
C TYR A 162 -13.80 -11.83 2.11
N GLY A 163 -14.91 -12.47 1.71
CA GLY A 163 -16.28 -12.07 2.09
C GLY A 163 -16.57 -12.12 3.60
N ASN A 164 -15.77 -12.87 4.38
CA ASN A 164 -15.89 -12.87 5.84
C ASN A 164 -15.29 -11.62 6.47
N ILE A 165 -14.45 -10.87 5.75
CA ILE A 165 -13.71 -9.71 6.27
C ILE A 165 -14.17 -8.41 5.62
N ILE A 166 -14.50 -8.43 4.33
CA ILE A 166 -14.89 -7.27 3.52
C ILE A 166 -16.06 -7.70 2.62
N SER A 167 -17.15 -6.95 2.64
CA SER A 167 -18.33 -7.20 1.79
C SER A 167 -18.67 -6.05 0.85
N THR A 168 -18.13 -4.85 1.07
CA THR A 168 -18.37 -3.70 0.18
C THR A 168 -17.69 -3.81 -1.19
N ARG A 169 -16.78 -4.76 -1.37
CA ARG A 169 -16.06 -5.02 -2.63
C ARG A 169 -15.80 -6.51 -2.78
N THR A 170 -15.55 -6.96 -4.01
CA THR A 170 -15.20 -8.36 -4.29
C THR A 170 -13.69 -8.56 -4.30
N TYR A 171 -13.25 -9.82 -4.22
CA TYR A 171 -11.83 -10.16 -4.39
C TYR A 171 -11.34 -9.82 -5.82
N GLN A 172 -12.20 -9.97 -6.83
CA GLN A 172 -11.84 -9.75 -8.23
C GLN A 172 -11.72 -8.26 -8.60
N ASP A 173 -12.28 -7.37 -7.78
CA ASP A 173 -12.10 -5.91 -7.91
C ASP A 173 -10.68 -5.45 -7.52
N ARG A 174 -9.87 -6.33 -6.91
CA ARG A 174 -8.53 -6.05 -6.40
C ARG A 174 -7.45 -6.43 -7.40
#